data_AF-A0A453BIH4-F1
#
_entry.id   AF-A0A453BIH4-F1
#
_cell.length_a   1.000
_cell.length_b   1.000
_cell.length_c   1.000
_cell.angle_alpha   90.00
_cell.angle_beta   90.00
_cell.angle_gamma   90.00
#
_symmetry.space_group_name_H-M   'P 1'
#
loop_
_entity.id
_entity.type
_entity.pdbx_description
1 polymer ?
#
loop_
_entity_poly.entity_id
_entity_poly.type
_entity_poly.pdbx_seq_one_letter_code
_entity_poly.pdbx_strand_id
1 'polypeptide(L)'
;MAMDAERRQAELIEQFSAQAAALSSGPQLAALVLEATSHPALFAFSELLTLPALSKLTGTQYASSLDLLRLFAYGTLKDYKSNSSALPALLPDQARKLKQLSVLTLAESTKVLPYDQLMQELDVSNVRELEDFLINECMYSGIVRGKLDQLRRCFEGTICSWKGPHT
;
A
#
# COMPACT_ATOMS: atom_id res chain seq x y z
N MET A 1 4.76 -3.06 -20.63
CA MET A 1 4.39 -2.04 -19.63
C MET A 1 3.62 -2.63 -18.44
N ALA A 2 2.42 -3.19 -18.58
CA ALA A 2 1.72 -3.83 -17.43
C ALA A 2 2.42 -5.11 -16.91
N MET A 3 2.89 -5.99 -17.82
CA MET A 3 3.68 -7.17 -17.44
C MET A 3 5.02 -6.84 -16.75
N ASP A 4 5.56 -5.64 -16.94
CA ASP A 4 6.84 -5.26 -16.34
C ASP A 4 6.68 -4.85 -14.86
N ALA A 5 5.53 -4.29 -14.49
CA ALA A 5 5.22 -3.90 -13.11
C ALA A 5 4.93 -5.12 -12.24
N GLU A 6 4.11 -6.06 -12.73
CA GLU A 6 3.82 -7.32 -12.02
C GLU A 6 5.09 -8.15 -11.81
N ARG A 7 5.92 -8.32 -12.85
CA ARG A 7 7.19 -9.05 -12.74
C ARG A 7 8.14 -8.38 -11.75
N ARG A 8 8.30 -7.06 -11.83
CA ARG A 8 9.15 -6.31 -10.91
C ARG A 8 8.67 -6.45 -9.47
N GLN A 9 7.37 -6.49 -9.23
CA GLN A 9 6.85 -6.71 -7.88
C GLN A 9 7.12 -8.13 -7.38
N ALA A 10 6.91 -9.15 -8.21
CA ALA A 10 7.22 -10.53 -7.85
C ALA A 10 8.70 -10.71 -7.53
N GLU A 11 9.60 -10.12 -8.32
CA GLU A 11 11.04 -10.08 -8.06
C GLU A 11 11.35 -9.40 -6.72
N LEU A 12 10.69 -8.29 -6.39
CA LEU A 12 10.87 -7.61 -5.10
C LEU A 12 10.38 -8.47 -3.93
N ILE A 13 9.24 -9.14 -4.04
CA ILE A 13 8.74 -10.04 -3.00
C ILE A 13 9.72 -11.20 -2.79
N GLU A 14 10.25 -11.78 -3.87
CA GLU A 14 11.25 -12.83 -3.79
C GLU A 14 12.54 -12.31 -3.11
N GLN A 15 13.01 -11.11 -3.47
CA GLN A 15 14.17 -10.49 -2.83
C GLN A 15 13.96 -10.24 -1.33
N PHE A 16 12.84 -9.61 -0.96
CA PHE A 16 12.51 -9.36 0.45
C PHE A 16 12.31 -10.65 1.24
N SER A 17 11.71 -11.68 0.64
CA SER A 17 11.53 -12.99 1.30
C SER A 17 12.87 -13.70 1.52
N ALA A 18 13.77 -13.68 0.54
CA ALA A 18 15.12 -14.24 0.66
C ALA A 18 15.94 -13.51 1.74
N GLN A 19 15.85 -12.17 1.78
CA GLN A 19 16.46 -11.38 2.83
C GLN A 19 15.88 -11.72 4.21
N ALA A 20 14.54 -11.77 4.35
CA ALA A 20 13.89 -12.15 5.60
C ALA A 20 14.35 -13.52 6.11
N ALA A 21 14.52 -14.50 5.21
CA ALA A 21 14.99 -15.84 5.54
C ALA A 21 16.46 -15.86 6.00
N ALA A 22 17.31 -14.99 5.43
CA ALA A 22 18.71 -14.84 5.83
C ALA A 22 18.89 -14.09 7.16
N LEU A 23 17.91 -13.26 7.53
CA LEU A 23 17.94 -12.48 8.76
C LEU A 23 17.44 -13.31 9.96
N SER A 24 18.15 -13.17 11.08
CA SER A 24 17.83 -13.85 12.34
C SER A 24 17.59 -12.91 13.51
N SER A 25 17.86 -11.61 13.34
CA SER A 25 17.74 -10.59 14.37
C SER A 25 16.45 -9.78 14.22
N GLY A 26 15.71 -9.63 15.33
CA GLY A 26 14.48 -8.82 15.39
C GLY A 26 14.61 -7.39 14.82
N PRO A 27 15.63 -6.59 15.19
CA PRO A 27 15.82 -5.26 14.61
C PRO A 27 16.05 -5.27 13.08
N GLN A 28 16.75 -6.28 12.55
CA GLN A 28 16.99 -6.37 11.11
C GLN A 28 15.70 -6.71 10.34
N LEU A 29 14.89 -7.61 10.88
CA LEU A 29 13.58 -7.93 10.32
C LEU A 29 12.62 -6.72 10.39
N ALA A 30 12.66 -5.94 11.47
CA ALA A 30 11.88 -4.70 11.57
C ALA A 30 12.32 -3.65 10.53
N ALA A 31 13.63 -3.52 10.30
CA ALA A 31 14.18 -2.65 9.26
C ALA A 31 13.77 -3.10 7.85
N LEU A 32 13.75 -4.42 7.60
CA LEU A 32 13.26 -4.99 6.35
C LEU A 32 11.79 -4.64 6.09
N VAL A 33 10.93 -4.72 7.11
CA VAL A 33 9.52 -4.32 7.00
C VAL A 33 9.40 -2.84 6.68
N LEU A 34 10.21 -1.99 7.31
CA LEU A 34 10.25 -0.56 7.04
C LEU A 34 10.64 -0.27 5.57
N GLU A 35 11.64 -0.98 5.06
CA GLU A 35 12.11 -0.87 3.67
C GLU A 35 11.03 -1.32 2.69
N ALA A 36 10.44 -2.50 2.90
CA ALA A 36 9.37 -3.04 2.05
C ALA A 36 8.16 -2.10 2.01
N THR A 37 7.69 -1.64 3.17
CA THR A 37 6.54 -0.72 3.25
C THR A 37 6.83 0.66 2.64
N SER A 38 8.09 1.08 2.54
CA SER A 38 8.50 2.33 1.89
C SER A 38 8.83 2.17 0.40
N HIS A 39 9.04 0.95 -0.11
CA HIS A 39 9.54 0.70 -1.46
C HIS A 39 8.55 1.08 -2.57
N PRO A 40 8.86 2.02 -3.50
CA PRO A 40 7.86 2.64 -4.38
C PRO A 40 7.17 1.69 -5.38
N ALA A 41 7.80 0.55 -5.69
CA ALA A 41 7.27 -0.44 -6.64
C ALA A 41 6.64 -1.68 -5.96
N LEU A 42 6.52 -1.68 -4.63
CA LEU A 42 5.95 -2.81 -3.88
C LEU A 42 4.63 -2.40 -3.25
N PHE A 43 3.55 -3.06 -3.65
CA PHE A 43 2.21 -2.84 -3.12
C PHE A 43 1.62 -4.10 -2.46
N ALA A 44 2.28 -5.26 -2.61
CA ALA A 44 1.79 -6.57 -2.16
C ALA A 44 2.56 -7.00 -0.92
N PHE A 45 1.81 -7.12 0.18
CA PHE A 45 2.37 -7.36 1.50
C PHE A 45 1.83 -8.63 2.17
N SER A 46 0.78 -9.24 1.62
CA SER A 46 0.20 -10.48 2.14
C SER A 46 1.24 -11.61 2.15
N GLU A 47 1.96 -11.80 1.04
CA GLU A 47 3.04 -12.80 0.94
C GLU A 47 4.15 -12.55 1.97
N LEU A 48 4.60 -11.30 2.11
CA LEU A 48 5.62 -10.94 3.09
C LEU A 48 5.13 -11.22 4.52
N LEU A 49 3.88 -10.90 4.83
CA LEU A 49 3.30 -11.15 6.15
C LEU A 49 3.24 -12.65 6.51
N THR A 50 3.09 -13.53 5.52
CA THR A 50 3.08 -15.00 5.74
C THR A 50 4.46 -15.60 5.99
N LEU A 51 5.54 -14.81 5.88
CA LEU A 51 6.90 -15.31 6.05
C LEU A 51 7.16 -15.75 7.50
N PRO A 52 7.64 -16.99 7.72
CA PRO A 52 7.88 -17.52 9.07
C PRO A 52 8.97 -16.75 9.82
N ALA A 53 9.89 -16.09 9.09
CA ALA A 53 10.91 -15.24 9.69
C ALA A 53 10.29 -14.06 10.47
N LEU A 54 9.22 -13.46 9.95
CA LEU A 54 8.55 -12.32 10.56
C LEU A 54 7.75 -12.71 11.81
N SER A 55 7.29 -13.95 11.92
CA SER A 55 6.64 -14.46 13.13
C SER A 55 7.50 -14.30 14.40
N LYS A 56 8.84 -14.25 14.26
CA LYS A 56 9.78 -14.02 15.37
C LYS A 56 9.66 -12.63 16.00
N LEU A 57 9.06 -11.66 15.31
CA LEU A 57 8.83 -10.32 15.85
C LEU A 57 7.64 -10.29 16.83
N THR A 58 6.77 -11.31 16.79
CA THR A 58 5.62 -11.41 17.70
C THR A 58 6.08 -11.52 19.15
N GLY A 59 5.51 -10.70 20.04
CA GLY A 59 5.89 -10.68 21.45
C GLY A 59 7.21 -9.96 21.75
N THR A 60 7.84 -9.34 20.75
CA THR A 60 9.02 -8.49 20.92
C THR A 60 8.65 -7.00 20.88
N GLN A 61 9.59 -6.12 21.20
CA GLN A 61 9.43 -4.67 21.06
C GLN A 61 9.18 -4.21 19.60
N TYR A 62 9.39 -5.09 18.61
CA TYR A 62 9.15 -4.83 17.19
C TYR A 62 7.81 -5.39 16.68
N ALA A 63 6.93 -5.87 17.57
CA ALA A 63 5.62 -6.38 17.18
C ALA A 63 4.78 -5.32 16.42
N SER A 64 4.96 -4.04 16.74
CA SER A 64 4.31 -2.92 16.05
C SER A 64 4.67 -2.83 14.56
N SER A 65 5.84 -3.33 14.14
CA SER A 65 6.21 -3.45 12.72
C SER A 65 5.37 -4.51 12.00
N LEU A 66 4.99 -5.60 12.67
CA LEU A 66 4.07 -6.59 12.09
C LEU A 66 2.67 -6.03 11.96
N ASP A 67 2.20 -5.29 12.95
CA ASP A 67 0.89 -4.66 12.89
C ASP A 67 0.83 -3.60 11.78
N LEU A 68 1.94 -2.88 11.56
CA LEU A 68 2.10 -2.03 10.39
C LEU A 68 2.03 -2.82 9.09
N LEU A 69 2.76 -3.94 8.97
CA LEU A 69 2.71 -4.77 7.77
C LEU A 69 1.31 -5.33 7.50
N ARG A 70 0.57 -5.72 8.55
CA ARG A 70 -0.84 -6.16 8.47
C ARG A 70 -1.75 -5.06 7.94
N LEU A 71 -1.57 -3.83 8.43
CA LEU A 71 -2.30 -2.68 7.92
C LEU A 71 -2.02 -2.46 6.43
N PHE A 72 -0.78 -2.60 5.98
CA PHE A 72 -0.44 -2.48 4.55
C PHE A 72 -0.94 -3.65 3.70
N ALA A 73 -1.08 -4.84 4.28
CA ALA A 73 -1.60 -6.00 3.57
C ALA A 73 -3.13 -5.96 3.37
N TYR A 74 -3.88 -5.46 4.37
CA TYR A 74 -5.35 -5.63 4.39
C TYR A 74 -6.14 -4.38 4.79
N GLY A 75 -5.47 -3.31 5.22
CA GLY A 75 -6.12 -2.12 5.75
C GLY A 75 -6.01 -0.91 4.84
N THR A 76 -6.61 0.17 5.31
CA THR A 76 -6.73 1.46 4.62
C THR A 76 -6.16 2.60 5.47
N LEU A 77 -6.10 3.80 4.89
CA LEU A 77 -5.72 5.00 5.64
C LEU A 77 -6.66 5.26 6.84
N LYS A 78 -7.95 4.94 6.71
CA LYS A 78 -8.92 5.06 7.81
C LYS A 78 -8.60 4.11 8.96
N ASP A 79 -8.18 2.89 8.66
CA ASP A 79 -7.78 1.90 9.67
C ASP A 79 -6.52 2.36 10.42
N TYR A 80 -5.57 2.98 9.72
CA TYR A 80 -4.41 3.59 10.37
C TYR A 80 -4.80 4.70 11.33
N LYS A 81 -5.64 5.63 10.88
CA LYS A 81 -6.12 6.75 11.71
C LYS A 81 -6.88 6.28 12.94
N SER A 82 -7.69 5.24 12.79
CA SER A 82 -8.45 4.67 13.90
C SER A 82 -7.56 3.97 14.93
N ASN A 83 -6.40 3.46 14.50
CA ASN A 83 -5.43 2.74 15.33
C ASN A 83 -4.13 3.51 15.56
N SER A 84 -4.12 4.83 15.36
CA SER A 84 -2.88 5.63 15.37
C SER A 84 -2.17 5.66 16.73
N SER A 85 -2.87 5.30 17.81
CA SER A 85 -2.29 5.16 19.15
C SER A 85 -1.51 3.85 19.36
N ALA A 86 -1.79 2.82 18.56
CA ALA A 86 -1.18 1.50 18.66
C ALA A 86 -0.11 1.24 17.58
N LEU A 87 -0.18 1.99 16.48
CA LEU A 87 0.72 1.85 15.34
C LEU A 87 1.87 2.88 15.39
N PRO A 88 3.04 2.55 14.81
CA PRO A 88 4.14 3.49 14.72
C PRO A 88 3.78 4.68 13.79
N ALA A 89 4.48 5.79 13.98
CA ALA A 89 4.37 6.94 13.08
C ALA A 89 4.83 6.55 11.67
N LEU A 90 3.99 6.82 10.66
CA LEU A 90 4.32 6.53 9.27
C LEU A 90 5.36 7.53 8.73
N LEU A 91 6.32 7.01 7.97
CA LEU A 91 7.16 7.84 7.12
C LEU A 91 6.33 8.46 5.98
N PRO A 92 6.78 9.58 5.38
CA PRO A 92 6.08 10.20 4.25
C PRO A 92 5.81 9.20 3.09
N ASP A 93 6.78 8.34 2.79
CA ASP A 93 6.67 7.31 1.75
C ASP A 93 5.61 6.26 2.09
N GLN A 94 5.56 5.83 3.36
CA GLN A 94 4.57 4.87 3.85
C GLN A 94 3.16 5.48 3.85
N ALA A 95 3.02 6.72 4.30
CA ALA A 95 1.72 7.42 4.31
C ALA A 95 1.16 7.57 2.89
N ARG A 96 2.03 7.96 1.94
CA ARG A 96 1.70 7.98 0.51
C ARG A 96 1.28 6.61 0.00
N LYS A 97 2.03 5.56 0.34
CA LYS A 97 1.70 4.20 -0.10
C LYS A 97 0.38 3.70 0.48
N LEU A 98 0.09 3.99 1.74
CA LEU A 98 -1.18 3.61 2.34
C LEU A 98 -2.37 4.32 1.66
N LYS A 99 -2.17 5.58 1.24
CA LYS A 99 -3.12 6.30 0.39
C LYS A 99 -3.30 5.59 -0.97
N GLN A 100 -2.21 5.19 -1.64
CA GLN A 100 -2.25 4.46 -2.91
C GLN A 100 -3.02 3.13 -2.77
N LEU A 101 -2.74 2.35 -1.72
CA LEU A 101 -3.44 1.09 -1.42
C LEU A 101 -4.93 1.32 -1.15
N SER A 102 -5.28 2.40 -0.45
CA SER A 102 -6.69 2.76 -0.22
C SER A 102 -7.42 3.05 -1.54
N VAL A 103 -6.77 3.72 -2.50
CA VAL A 103 -7.34 3.90 -3.86
C VAL A 103 -7.51 2.56 -4.56
N LEU A 104 -6.54 1.65 -4.46
CA LEU A 104 -6.62 0.32 -5.08
C LEU A 104 -7.81 -0.49 -4.55
N THR A 105 -7.99 -0.54 -3.23
CA THR A 105 -9.12 -1.23 -2.60
C THR A 105 -10.48 -0.68 -3.09
N LEU A 106 -10.58 0.64 -3.26
CA LEU A 106 -11.80 1.26 -3.78
C LEU A 106 -12.00 0.93 -5.27
N ALA A 107 -10.94 1.01 -6.07
CA ALA A 107 -10.98 0.72 -7.51
C ALA A 107 -11.24 -0.76 -7.82
N GLU A 108 -10.94 -1.66 -6.89
CA GLU A 108 -11.32 -3.07 -6.96
C GLU A 108 -12.83 -3.25 -6.77
N SER A 109 -13.46 -2.44 -5.91
CA SER A 109 -14.89 -2.54 -5.60
C SER A 109 -15.79 -1.85 -6.64
N THR A 110 -15.37 -0.71 -7.19
CA THR A 110 -16.15 0.05 -8.18
C THR A 110 -15.26 0.67 -9.25
N LYS A 111 -15.75 0.64 -10.51
CA LYS A 111 -15.07 1.26 -11.66
C LYS A 111 -15.20 2.78 -11.71
N VAL A 112 -16.20 3.32 -11.03
CA VAL A 112 -16.47 4.76 -10.96
C VAL A 112 -16.35 5.17 -9.50
N LEU A 113 -15.35 6.00 -9.22
CA LEU A 113 -14.99 6.46 -7.91
C LEU A 113 -15.34 7.94 -7.75
N PRO A 114 -16.39 8.29 -6.99
CA PRO A 114 -16.72 9.68 -6.71
C PRO A 114 -15.58 10.39 -5.97
N TYR A 115 -15.32 11.64 -6.33
CA TYR A 115 -14.28 12.46 -5.69
C TYR A 115 -14.54 12.61 -4.20
N ASP A 116 -15.80 12.77 -3.79
CA ASP A 116 -16.13 12.97 -2.38
C ASP A 116 -15.77 11.73 -1.54
N GLN A 117 -15.94 10.53 -2.09
CA GLN A 117 -15.50 9.28 -1.45
C GLN A 117 -13.97 9.20 -1.39
N LEU A 118 -13.29 9.47 -2.50
CA LEU A 118 -11.82 9.48 -2.55
C LEU A 118 -11.21 10.51 -1.60
N MET A 119 -11.78 11.71 -1.52
CA MET A 119 -11.35 12.76 -0.61
C MET A 119 -11.46 12.32 0.86
N GLN A 120 -12.56 11.65 1.22
CA GLN A 120 -12.73 11.10 2.58
C GLN A 120 -11.77 9.96 2.89
N GLU A 121 -11.51 9.07 1.93
CA GLU A 121 -10.63 7.92 2.11
C GLU A 121 -9.14 8.31 2.17
N LEU A 122 -8.75 9.32 1.39
CA LEU A 122 -7.37 9.80 1.31
C LEU A 122 -7.07 10.96 2.26
N ASP A 123 -8.09 11.42 2.99
CA ASP A 123 -8.04 12.60 3.86
C ASP A 123 -7.55 13.86 3.13
N VAL A 124 -8.10 14.09 1.93
CA VAL A 124 -7.72 15.20 1.06
C VAL A 124 -8.83 16.25 1.08
N SER A 125 -8.44 17.51 1.31
CA SER A 125 -9.39 18.60 1.52
C SER A 125 -9.83 19.28 0.23
N ASN A 126 -9.10 19.11 -0.87
CA ASN A 126 -9.37 19.81 -2.13
C ASN A 126 -9.22 18.90 -3.36
N VAL A 127 -10.02 19.19 -4.39
CA VAL A 127 -10.04 18.41 -5.63
C VAL A 127 -8.69 18.42 -6.34
N ARG A 128 -7.97 19.55 -6.32
CA ARG A 128 -6.69 19.67 -7.01
C ARG A 128 -5.64 18.72 -6.44
N GLU A 129 -5.56 18.62 -5.12
CA GLU A 129 -4.68 17.68 -4.41
C GLU A 129 -5.09 16.24 -4.68
N LEU A 130 -6.39 15.95 -4.75
CA LEU A 130 -6.88 14.61 -5.12
C LEU A 130 -6.43 14.25 -6.55
N GLU A 131 -6.64 15.14 -7.52
CA GLU A 131 -6.26 14.91 -8.91
C GLU A 131 -4.74 14.78 -9.06
N ASP A 132 -3.98 15.64 -8.39
CA ASP A 132 -2.52 15.57 -8.38
C ASP A 132 -2.03 14.22 -7.82
N PHE A 133 -2.63 13.77 -6.72
CA PHE A 133 -2.33 12.45 -6.14
C PHE A 133 -2.70 11.30 -7.08
N LEU A 134 -3.89 11.33 -7.70
CA LEU A 134 -4.31 10.29 -8.63
C LEU A 134 -3.38 10.23 -9.85
N ILE A 135 -2.97 11.37 -10.38
CA ILE A 135 -2.09 11.43 -11.56
C ILE A 135 -0.66 11.02 -11.21
N ASN A 136 -0.04 11.70 -10.24
CA ASN A 136 1.38 11.55 -9.93
C ASN A 136 1.67 10.30 -9.12
N GLU A 137 0.79 9.91 -8.21
CA GLU A 137 1.05 8.81 -7.29
C GLU A 137 0.35 7.53 -7.71
N CYS A 138 -0.78 7.58 -8.43
CA CYS A 138 -1.52 6.36 -8.79
C CYS A 138 -1.40 5.99 -10.29
N MET A 139 -1.59 6.95 -11.20
CA MET A 139 -1.49 6.66 -12.65
C MET A 139 -0.04 6.52 -13.10
N TYR A 140 0.84 7.40 -12.64
CA TYR A 140 2.25 7.39 -13.03
C TYR A 140 3.00 6.16 -12.49
N SER A 141 2.66 5.72 -11.27
CA SER A 141 3.16 4.45 -10.70
C SER A 141 2.58 3.22 -11.41
N GLY A 142 1.55 3.41 -12.23
CA GLY A 142 0.96 2.35 -13.04
C GLY A 142 0.01 1.44 -12.29
N ILE A 143 -0.39 1.78 -11.05
CA ILE A 143 -1.28 0.95 -10.22
C ILE A 143 -2.76 1.07 -10.64
N VAL A 144 -3.17 2.24 -11.13
CA VAL A 144 -4.51 2.47 -11.66
C VAL A 144 -4.42 3.08 -13.05
N ARG A 145 -5.43 2.81 -13.88
CA ARG A 145 -5.58 3.45 -15.18
C ARG A 145 -7.02 3.85 -15.40
N GLY A 146 -7.22 5.09 -15.83
CA GLY A 146 -8.56 5.63 -15.98
C GLY A 146 -8.55 7.04 -16.50
N LYS A 147 -9.70 7.69 -16.36
CA LYS A 147 -9.94 9.08 -16.73
C LYS A 147 -10.52 9.84 -15.54
N LEU A 148 -10.06 11.07 -15.36
CA LEU A 148 -10.63 12.02 -14.41
C LEU A 148 -11.74 12.78 -15.12
N ASP A 149 -12.96 12.71 -14.60
CA ASP A 149 -14.10 13.49 -15.06
C ASP A 149 -14.39 14.59 -14.03
N GLN A 150 -13.89 15.79 -14.31
CA GLN A 150 -14.09 16.97 -13.47
C GLN A 150 -15.56 17.43 -13.42
N LEU A 151 -16.33 17.24 -14.50
CA LEU A 151 -17.73 17.66 -14.56
C LEU A 151 -18.60 16.77 -13.67
N ARG A 152 -18.36 15.45 -13.74
CA ARG A 152 -19.08 14.46 -12.92
C ARG A 152 -18.45 14.24 -11.55
N ARG A 153 -17.30 14.87 -11.27
CA ARG A 153 -16.52 14.74 -10.04
C ARG A 153 -16.25 13.28 -9.70
N CYS A 154 -15.79 12.51 -10.69
CA CYS A 154 -15.48 11.11 -10.50
C CYS A 154 -14.25 10.67 -11.28
N PHE A 155 -13.53 9.70 -10.72
CA PHE A 155 -12.48 8.98 -11.39
C PHE A 155 -13.07 7.68 -11.97
N GLU A 156 -13.06 7.56 -13.29
CA GLU A 156 -13.46 6.34 -13.99
C GLU A 156 -12.21 5.54 -14.31
N GLY A 157 -11.91 4.54 -13.48
CA GLY A 157 -10.66 3.81 -13.54
C GLY A 157 -10.81 2.34 -13.24
N THR A 158 -9.82 1.57 -13.67
CA THR A 158 -9.67 0.17 -13.32
C THR A 158 -8.27 -0.01 -12.75
N ILE A 159 -8.12 -0.94 -11.82
CA ILE A 159 -6.80 -1.41 -11.41
C ILE A 159 -6.07 -1.94 -12.65
N CYS A 160 -4.84 -1.49 -12.86
CA CYS A 160 -3.96 -2.15 -13.82
C CYS A 160 -3.64 -3.51 -13.23
N SER A 161 -3.71 -4.58 -14.04
CA SER A 161 -3.46 -5.98 -13.62
C SER A 161 -2.46 -6.05 -12.47
N TRP A 162 -3.02 -6.21 -11.29
CA TRP A 162 -2.37 -6.28 -10.01
C TRP A 162 -3.23 -7.28 -9.27
N LYS A 163 -2.74 -8.49 -9.05
CA LYS A 163 -3.44 -9.45 -8.19
C LYS A 163 -3.49 -8.82 -6.80
N GLY A 164 -4.69 -8.42 -6.37
CA GLY A 164 -4.92 -7.80 -5.07
C GLY A 164 -4.42 -8.69 -3.91
N PRO A 165 -4.38 -8.17 -2.68
CA PRO A 165 -3.96 -8.95 -1.51
C PRO A 165 -4.91 -10.11 -1.17
N HIS A 166 -6.03 -10.25 -1.90
CA HIS A 166 -7.13 -11.19 -1.64
C HIS A 166 -7.31 -12.30 -2.69
N THR A 167 -6.38 -12.51 -3.64
CA THR A 167 -6.43 -13.64 -4.58
C THR A 167 -5.25 -14.58 -4.48
#